data_AF-A0A7H1JBA6-F1
#
_entry.id   AF-A0A7H1JBA6-F1
#
_cell.length_a   1.000
_cell.length_b   1.000
_cell.length_c   1.000
_cell.angle_alpha   90.00
_cell.angle_beta   90.00
_cell.angle_gamma   90.00
#
_symmetry.space_group_name_H-M   'P 1'
#
loop_
_entity.id
_entity.type
_entity.pdbx_description
1 polymer ?
#
loop_
_entity_poly.entity_id
_entity_poly.type
_entity_poly.pdbx_seq_one_letter_code
_entity_poly.pdbx_strand_id
1 'polypeptide(L)'
;MNKLQIIQEKLAMCQPIIGVDLSGVTFDRCVLEGAVFLNCNFSGSHFDHCDLTRAVFTQCDFTRSFINQCKLNQSSLIQCDFKGSSWESACEMATLSECDFSECVWQDISVKSSTWHQCVFTRATFTSCQWDTVTLSEMESSHAVYESCTFYNIVWLKTDFKTIQLNNCSFIQALLLECDFSGQDLKKITLKYCTCSESLFVGTQLSAADLYSSNFSKCVLTDVDFSQSKLQQALFIESKINNCVFDKADLSNANFQQAEISQSTFVSCPMSQTWMKSLTADQVDFTGTDLSYSNFSYSDLNKCNFSRSTLLRTVIHQVIEKDCRWQGADKSQLLTTDANQKAIDDKLAKFGVTP
;
A
#
# COMPACT_ATOMS: atom_id res chain seq x y z
N MET A 1 -8.88 18.13 -47.38
CA MET A 1 -9.92 18.30 -46.35
C MET A 1 -9.18 18.42 -45.02
N ASN A 2 -9.51 19.39 -44.17
CA ASN A 2 -8.82 19.56 -42.88
C ASN A 2 -9.07 18.30 -42.02
N LYS A 3 -8.04 17.69 -41.43
CA LYS A 3 -8.18 16.47 -40.59
C LYS A 3 -9.24 16.67 -39.49
N LEU A 4 -9.36 17.90 -38.96
CA LEU A 4 -10.37 18.30 -37.98
C LEU A 4 -11.81 18.36 -38.52
N GLN A 5 -12.01 18.74 -39.79
CA GLN A 5 -13.35 18.77 -40.40
C GLN A 5 -13.93 17.36 -40.53
N ILE A 6 -13.11 16.37 -40.89
CA ILE A 6 -13.54 14.96 -40.98
C ILE A 6 -14.04 14.46 -39.62
N ILE A 7 -13.35 14.83 -38.54
CA ILE A 7 -13.75 14.50 -37.17
C ILE A 7 -15.08 15.16 -36.83
N GLN A 8 -15.22 16.47 -37.06
CA GLN A 8 -16.44 17.21 -36.77
C GLN A 8 -17.66 16.66 -37.53
N GLU A 9 -17.50 16.32 -38.81
CA GLU A 9 -18.56 15.70 -39.61
C GLU A 9 -18.97 14.33 -39.04
N LYS A 10 -18.00 13.47 -38.70
CA LYS A 10 -18.28 12.16 -38.12
C LYS A 10 -18.96 12.26 -36.76
N LEU A 11 -18.54 13.19 -35.91
CA LEU A 11 -19.16 13.45 -34.60
C LEU A 11 -20.60 13.94 -34.75
N ALA A 12 -20.86 14.87 -35.68
CA ALA A 12 -22.21 15.35 -35.95
C ALA A 12 -23.16 14.23 -36.43
N MET A 13 -22.61 13.18 -37.04
CA MET A 13 -23.36 12.01 -37.50
C MET A 13 -23.32 10.83 -36.51
N CYS A 14 -22.76 11.01 -35.31
CA CYS A 14 -22.55 9.96 -34.30
C CYS A 14 -21.85 8.71 -34.86
N GLN A 15 -20.91 8.89 -35.79
CA GLN A 15 -20.16 7.79 -36.40
C GLN A 15 -18.80 7.59 -35.74
N PRO A 16 -18.34 6.33 -35.62
CA PRO A 16 -16.97 6.07 -35.20
C PRO A 16 -15.96 6.60 -36.22
N ILE A 17 -14.82 7.04 -35.69
CA ILE A 17 -13.65 7.49 -36.44
C ILE A 17 -12.67 6.32 -36.42
N ILE A 18 -12.42 5.75 -37.61
CA ILE A 18 -11.72 4.46 -37.74
C ILE A 18 -10.52 4.63 -38.66
N GLY A 19 -9.34 4.20 -38.22
CA GLY A 19 -8.16 4.10 -39.09
C GLY A 19 -7.61 5.45 -39.57
N VAL A 20 -7.94 6.55 -38.91
CA VAL A 20 -7.56 7.90 -39.37
C VAL A 20 -6.18 8.25 -38.80
N ASP A 21 -5.30 8.75 -39.66
CA ASP A 21 -4.02 9.33 -39.25
C ASP A 21 -4.19 10.80 -38.82
N LEU A 22 -4.02 11.02 -37.52
CA LEU A 22 -4.09 12.28 -36.80
C LEU A 22 -2.75 12.60 -36.11
N SER A 23 -1.67 11.96 -36.55
CA SER A 23 -0.33 12.22 -36.03
C SER A 23 0.08 13.69 -36.18
N GLY A 24 0.74 14.23 -35.16
CA GLY A 24 1.22 15.61 -35.11
C GLY A 24 0.14 16.70 -35.12
N VAL A 25 -1.15 16.34 -35.05
CA VAL A 25 -2.24 17.32 -35.05
C VAL A 25 -2.36 17.97 -33.67
N THR A 26 -2.62 19.27 -33.65
CA THR A 26 -2.99 19.99 -32.43
C THR A 26 -4.51 20.12 -32.34
N PHE A 27 -5.06 19.59 -31.27
CA PHE A 27 -6.44 19.74 -30.82
C PHE A 27 -6.43 20.77 -29.68
N ASP A 28 -6.83 22.00 -29.98
CA ASP A 28 -7.00 23.04 -28.95
C ASP A 28 -8.50 23.24 -28.72
N ARG A 29 -8.94 23.10 -27.45
CA ARG A 29 -10.31 23.33 -26.99
C ARG A 29 -11.38 22.58 -27.80
N CYS A 30 -11.03 21.41 -28.33
CA CYS A 30 -11.95 20.60 -29.11
C CYS A 30 -12.95 19.88 -28.19
N VAL A 31 -14.21 19.85 -28.60
CA VAL A 31 -15.25 19.08 -27.92
C VAL A 31 -15.39 17.74 -28.63
N LEU A 32 -14.87 16.69 -28.00
CA LEU A 32 -14.89 15.31 -28.49
C LEU A 32 -15.68 14.42 -27.52
N GLU A 33 -16.67 15.01 -26.84
CA GLU A 33 -17.51 14.30 -25.87
C GLU A 33 -18.23 13.12 -26.55
N GLY A 34 -18.09 11.93 -25.97
CA GLY A 34 -18.71 10.71 -26.50
C GLY A 34 -18.13 10.21 -27.82
N ALA A 35 -17.05 10.82 -28.31
CA ALA A 35 -16.39 10.42 -29.54
C ALA A 35 -15.87 8.98 -29.45
N VAL A 36 -15.98 8.21 -30.54
CA VAL A 36 -15.45 6.84 -30.62
C VAL A 36 -14.35 6.78 -31.66
N PHE A 37 -13.14 6.48 -31.22
CA PHE A 37 -11.95 6.33 -32.05
C PHE A 37 -11.44 4.88 -32.00
N LEU A 38 -11.29 4.27 -33.18
CA LEU A 38 -10.82 2.90 -33.34
C LEU A 38 -9.62 2.87 -34.27
N ASN A 39 -8.51 2.25 -33.86
CA ASN A 39 -7.33 2.08 -34.72
C ASN A 39 -6.79 3.41 -35.31
N CYS A 40 -6.92 4.51 -34.57
CA CYS A 40 -6.48 5.83 -35.03
C CYS A 40 -5.05 6.12 -34.56
N ASN A 41 -4.30 6.88 -35.35
CA ASN A 41 -2.94 7.29 -35.01
C ASN A 41 -2.96 8.75 -34.53
N PHE A 42 -2.58 8.97 -33.29
CA PHE A 42 -2.40 10.25 -32.60
C PHE A 42 -0.94 10.48 -32.16
N SER A 43 0.01 9.73 -32.72
CA SER A 43 1.43 9.88 -32.37
C SER A 43 1.92 11.33 -32.55
N GLY A 44 2.61 11.85 -31.53
CA GLY A 44 3.10 13.24 -31.51
C GLY A 44 2.01 14.32 -31.55
N SER A 45 0.73 13.98 -31.38
CA SER A 45 -0.35 14.96 -31.34
C SER A 45 -0.39 15.72 -30.01
N HIS A 46 -1.06 16.87 -30.02
CA HIS A 46 -1.26 17.72 -28.85
C HIS A 46 -2.76 17.84 -28.58
N PHE A 47 -3.18 17.52 -27.36
CA PHE A 47 -4.52 17.75 -26.86
C PHE A 47 -4.44 18.78 -25.74
N ASP A 48 -4.86 20.00 -26.04
CA ASP A 48 -4.83 21.12 -25.10
C ASP A 48 -6.27 21.54 -24.79
N HIS A 49 -6.65 21.50 -23.51
CA HIS A 49 -7.96 21.94 -23.03
C HIS A 49 -9.15 21.24 -23.71
N CYS A 50 -8.98 20.01 -24.18
CA CYS A 50 -10.03 19.27 -24.89
C CYS A 50 -11.02 18.63 -23.93
N ASP A 51 -12.28 18.53 -24.36
CA ASP A 51 -13.29 17.74 -23.68
C ASP A 51 -13.35 16.34 -24.29
N LEU A 52 -12.81 15.35 -23.58
CA LEU A 52 -12.81 13.93 -23.92
C LEU A 52 -13.79 13.15 -23.04
N THR A 53 -14.74 13.84 -22.40
CA THR A 53 -15.72 13.22 -21.51
C THR A 53 -16.48 12.12 -22.26
N ARG A 54 -16.58 10.92 -21.68
CA ARG A 54 -17.23 9.74 -22.27
C ARG A 54 -16.65 9.29 -23.62
N ALA A 55 -15.49 9.82 -24.04
CA ALA A 55 -14.84 9.38 -25.26
C ALA A 55 -14.32 7.95 -25.11
N VAL A 56 -14.33 7.20 -26.20
CA VAL A 56 -13.85 5.82 -26.27
C VAL A 56 -12.69 5.77 -27.27
N PHE A 57 -11.54 5.32 -26.80
CA PHE A 57 -10.37 5.05 -27.62
C PHE A 57 -10.05 3.56 -27.54
N THR A 58 -9.99 2.88 -28.68
CA THR A 58 -9.62 1.47 -28.75
C THR A 58 -8.54 1.26 -29.78
N GLN A 59 -7.45 0.60 -29.38
CA GLN A 59 -6.32 0.28 -30.26
C GLN A 59 -5.73 1.53 -30.95
N CYS A 60 -5.72 2.65 -30.24
CA CYS A 60 -5.20 3.91 -30.76
C CYS A 60 -3.74 4.12 -30.31
N ASP A 61 -2.96 4.78 -31.16
CA ASP A 61 -1.56 5.12 -30.90
C ASP A 61 -1.46 6.59 -30.49
N PHE A 62 -1.00 6.85 -29.27
CA PHE A 62 -0.76 8.16 -28.67
C PHE A 62 0.72 8.34 -28.31
N THR A 63 1.62 7.57 -28.92
CA THR A 63 3.05 7.63 -28.62
C THR A 63 3.58 9.05 -28.76
N ARG A 64 4.32 9.50 -27.74
CA ARG A 64 4.90 10.86 -27.67
C ARG A 64 3.89 12.01 -27.84
N SER A 65 2.61 11.77 -27.55
CA SER A 65 1.58 12.82 -27.53
C SER A 65 1.63 13.64 -26.24
N PHE A 66 0.94 14.78 -26.25
CA PHE A 66 0.80 15.67 -25.09
C PHE A 66 -0.69 15.81 -24.76
N ILE A 67 -1.07 15.53 -23.52
CA ILE A 67 -2.46 15.55 -23.06
C ILE A 67 -2.55 16.50 -21.87
N ASN A 68 -2.81 17.78 -22.18
CA ASN A 68 -2.74 18.89 -21.25
C ASN A 68 -4.12 19.48 -21.01
N GLN A 69 -4.46 19.64 -19.74
CA GLN A 69 -5.69 20.25 -19.24
C GLN A 69 -6.96 19.69 -19.87
N CYS A 70 -6.94 18.41 -20.25
CA CYS A 70 -8.07 17.72 -20.83
C CYS A 70 -8.98 17.13 -19.75
N LYS A 71 -10.26 16.98 -20.08
CA LYS A 71 -11.23 16.28 -19.25
C LYS A 71 -11.45 14.88 -19.79
N LEU A 72 -11.05 13.87 -19.04
CA LEU A 72 -11.21 12.45 -19.41
C LEU A 72 -12.33 11.76 -18.61
N ASN A 73 -13.30 12.53 -18.12
CA ASN A 73 -14.33 12.01 -17.23
C ASN A 73 -15.14 10.91 -17.92
N GLN A 74 -15.29 9.75 -17.28
CA GLN A 74 -16.03 8.60 -17.81
C GLN A 74 -15.53 8.10 -19.17
N SER A 75 -14.30 8.45 -19.55
CA SER A 75 -13.70 7.98 -20.80
C SER A 75 -13.25 6.52 -20.67
N SER A 76 -13.13 5.85 -21.81
CA SER A 76 -12.65 4.47 -21.89
C SER A 76 -11.47 4.41 -22.85
N LEU A 77 -10.31 3.98 -22.35
CA LEU A 77 -9.11 3.77 -23.14
C LEU A 77 -8.72 2.30 -23.06
N ILE A 78 -8.74 1.62 -24.20
CA ILE A 78 -8.57 0.17 -24.27
C ILE A 78 -7.48 -0.14 -25.29
N GLN A 79 -6.47 -0.91 -24.89
CA GLN A 79 -5.40 -1.37 -25.78
C GLN A 79 -4.69 -0.23 -26.52
N CYS A 80 -4.54 0.93 -25.87
CA CYS A 80 -3.91 2.10 -26.48
C CYS A 80 -2.42 2.17 -26.11
N ASP A 81 -1.59 2.64 -27.04
CA ASP A 81 -0.16 2.87 -26.79
C ASP A 81 0.08 4.35 -26.48
N PHE A 82 0.59 4.65 -25.30
CA PHE A 82 0.89 6.00 -24.83
C PHE A 82 2.39 6.22 -24.63
N LYS A 83 3.27 5.32 -25.08
CA LYS A 83 4.70 5.37 -24.74
C LYS A 83 5.32 6.75 -24.94
N GLY A 84 6.01 7.24 -23.91
CA GLY A 84 6.69 8.53 -23.93
C GLY A 84 5.77 9.75 -24.04
N SER A 85 4.47 9.61 -23.78
CA SER A 85 3.53 10.75 -23.75
C SER A 85 3.63 11.53 -22.44
N SER A 86 3.13 12.78 -22.46
CA SER A 86 3.08 13.67 -21.30
C SER A 86 1.64 13.99 -20.92
N TRP A 87 1.37 13.99 -19.61
CA TRP A 87 0.03 14.15 -19.06
C TRP A 87 -0.01 15.17 -17.92
N GLU A 88 -0.82 16.22 -18.11
CA GLU A 88 -1.14 17.21 -17.10
C GLU A 88 -2.64 17.49 -17.17
N SER A 89 -3.46 16.52 -16.77
CA SER A 89 -4.91 16.54 -16.99
C SER A 89 -5.68 16.03 -15.77
N ALA A 90 -7.01 15.93 -15.87
CA ALA A 90 -7.83 15.30 -14.84
C ALA A 90 -8.64 14.14 -15.42
N CYS A 91 -8.76 13.09 -14.62
CA CYS A 91 -9.43 11.87 -15.00
C CYS A 91 -10.32 11.39 -13.86
N GLU A 92 -11.63 11.40 -14.06
CA GLU A 92 -12.61 10.93 -13.09
C GLU A 92 -13.48 9.82 -13.69
N MET A 93 -13.68 8.71 -12.97
CA MET A 93 -14.51 7.59 -13.44
C MET A 93 -14.07 7.00 -14.79
N ALA A 94 -12.81 7.12 -15.17
CA ALA A 94 -12.34 6.53 -16.42
C ALA A 94 -11.94 5.07 -16.24
N THR A 95 -12.02 4.33 -17.35
CA THR A 95 -11.57 2.95 -17.43
C THR A 95 -10.39 2.87 -18.39
N LEU A 96 -9.25 2.41 -17.89
CA LEU A 96 -8.05 2.17 -18.69
C LEU A 96 -7.75 0.67 -18.64
N SER A 97 -7.67 0.03 -19.80
CA SER A 97 -7.42 -1.41 -19.89
C SER A 97 -6.34 -1.69 -20.92
N GLU A 98 -5.36 -2.51 -20.56
CA GLU A 98 -4.31 -2.99 -21.48
C GLU A 98 -3.56 -1.85 -22.19
N CYS A 99 -3.40 -0.70 -21.53
CA CYS A 99 -2.74 0.47 -22.10
C CYS A 99 -1.26 0.52 -21.71
N ASP A 100 -0.41 0.93 -22.65
CA ASP A 100 1.03 1.04 -22.43
C ASP A 100 1.44 2.49 -22.18
N PHE A 101 1.79 2.82 -20.95
CA PHE A 101 2.27 4.13 -20.54
C PHE A 101 3.76 4.09 -20.18
N SER A 102 4.54 3.19 -20.79
CA SER A 102 5.96 3.13 -20.54
C SER A 102 6.64 4.45 -20.91
N GLU A 103 7.58 4.89 -20.06
CA GLU A 103 8.33 6.13 -20.25
C GLU A 103 7.47 7.41 -20.28
N CYS A 104 6.21 7.33 -19.84
CA CYS A 104 5.35 8.51 -19.74
C CYS A 104 5.77 9.43 -18.60
N VAL A 105 5.45 10.72 -18.76
CA VAL A 105 5.57 11.72 -17.72
C VAL A 105 4.18 12.18 -17.33
N TRP A 106 3.85 12.03 -16.05
CA TRP A 106 2.62 12.49 -15.44
C TRP A 106 2.95 13.57 -14.43
N GLN A 107 2.33 14.72 -14.59
CA GLN A 107 2.56 15.86 -13.72
C GLN A 107 1.23 16.47 -13.29
N ASP A 108 1.10 16.71 -11.98
CA ASP A 108 -0.04 17.43 -11.39
C ASP A 108 -1.43 16.84 -11.79
N ILE A 109 -1.46 15.55 -12.13
CA ILE A 109 -2.71 14.86 -12.50
C ILE A 109 -3.51 14.46 -11.27
N SER A 110 -4.82 14.67 -11.36
CA SER A 110 -5.80 14.14 -10.43
C SER A 110 -6.57 12.98 -11.07
N VAL A 111 -6.38 11.77 -10.54
CA VAL A 111 -7.12 10.57 -10.91
C VAL A 111 -8.12 10.23 -9.80
N LYS A 112 -9.40 10.17 -10.13
CA LYS A 112 -10.49 9.92 -9.17
C LYS A 112 -11.39 8.79 -9.62
N SER A 113 -11.81 7.93 -8.69
CA SER A 113 -12.88 6.93 -8.90
C SER A 113 -12.70 6.08 -10.16
N SER A 114 -11.44 5.80 -10.54
CA SER A 114 -11.09 5.19 -11.84
C SER A 114 -10.59 3.75 -11.68
N THR A 115 -10.72 2.96 -12.73
CA THR A 115 -10.28 1.55 -12.74
C THR A 115 -9.27 1.34 -13.83
N TRP A 116 -8.03 1.00 -13.46
CA TRP A 116 -6.98 0.70 -14.42
C TRP A 116 -6.55 -0.76 -14.27
N HIS A 117 -6.53 -1.46 -15.40
CA HIS A 117 -6.32 -2.90 -15.46
C HIS A 117 -5.28 -3.24 -16.52
N GLN A 118 -4.31 -4.10 -16.19
CA GLN A 118 -3.28 -4.57 -17.11
C GLN A 118 -2.54 -3.43 -17.83
N CYS A 119 -2.38 -2.29 -17.16
CA CYS A 119 -1.65 -1.16 -17.74
C CYS A 119 -0.17 -1.24 -17.37
N VAL A 120 0.67 -0.68 -18.23
CA VAL A 120 2.14 -0.73 -18.09
C VAL A 120 2.68 0.66 -17.78
N PHE A 121 3.39 0.81 -16.66
CA PHE A 121 4.08 2.04 -16.22
C PHE A 121 5.60 1.88 -16.17
N THR A 122 6.15 0.97 -16.97
CA THR A 122 7.60 0.72 -16.96
C THR A 122 8.37 2.02 -17.24
N ARG A 123 9.26 2.43 -16.32
CA ARG A 123 10.02 3.68 -16.39
C ARG A 123 9.17 4.97 -16.49
N ALA A 124 7.88 4.91 -16.14
CA ALA A 124 7.05 6.11 -16.08
C ALA A 124 7.39 6.95 -14.85
N THR A 125 7.20 8.27 -14.96
CA THR A 125 7.41 9.22 -13.86
C THR A 125 6.09 9.90 -13.49
N PHE A 126 5.79 9.98 -12.20
CA PHE A 126 4.62 10.65 -11.65
C PHE A 126 5.08 11.70 -10.64
N THR A 127 4.80 12.97 -10.89
CA THR A 127 5.19 14.08 -10.03
C THR A 127 3.97 14.83 -9.54
N SER A 128 3.83 14.96 -8.22
CA SER A 128 2.72 15.70 -7.59
C SER A 128 1.33 15.16 -7.96
N CYS A 129 1.24 13.88 -8.29
CA CYS A 129 -0.02 13.26 -8.72
C CYS A 129 -0.90 12.88 -7.52
N GLN A 130 -2.21 13.02 -7.71
CA GLN A 130 -3.22 12.66 -6.71
C GLN A 130 -4.06 11.50 -7.21
N TRP A 131 -4.13 10.44 -6.41
CA TRP A 131 -4.92 9.24 -6.68
C TRP A 131 -5.96 9.08 -5.58
N ASP A 132 -7.23 9.15 -5.95
CA ASP A 132 -8.35 9.04 -5.02
C ASP A 132 -9.31 7.95 -5.49
N THR A 133 -9.46 6.90 -4.69
CA THR A 133 -10.44 5.84 -4.97
C THR A 133 -10.17 5.17 -6.32
N VAL A 134 -8.90 4.79 -6.54
CA VAL A 134 -8.44 4.17 -7.80
C VAL A 134 -8.11 2.70 -7.59
N THR A 135 -8.66 1.84 -8.44
CA THR A 135 -8.32 0.42 -8.46
C THR A 135 -7.26 0.17 -9.52
N LEU A 136 -6.10 -0.33 -9.10
CA LEU A 136 -4.94 -0.63 -9.95
C LEU A 136 -4.68 -2.14 -9.87
N SER A 137 -5.02 -2.84 -10.94
CA SER A 137 -4.99 -4.31 -10.99
C SER A 137 -4.10 -4.83 -12.11
N GLU A 138 -3.26 -5.82 -11.78
CA GLU A 138 -2.34 -6.45 -12.75
C GLU A 138 -1.42 -5.44 -13.44
N MET A 139 -0.90 -4.48 -12.65
CA MET A 139 -0.08 -3.39 -13.14
C MET A 139 1.39 -3.79 -13.24
N GLU A 140 2.03 -3.42 -14.35
CA GLU A 140 3.48 -3.57 -14.52
C GLU A 140 4.16 -2.21 -14.30
N SER A 141 4.77 -1.99 -13.14
CA SER A 141 5.35 -0.68 -12.77
C SER A 141 6.86 -0.71 -12.59
N SER A 142 7.56 -1.67 -13.21
CA SER A 142 9.00 -1.81 -13.06
C SER A 142 9.75 -0.51 -13.35
N HIS A 143 10.58 -0.08 -12.40
CA HIS A 143 11.35 1.17 -12.46
C HIS A 143 10.51 2.46 -12.59
N ALA A 144 9.22 2.42 -12.25
CA ALA A 144 8.42 3.64 -12.15
C ALA A 144 8.91 4.53 -10.99
N VAL A 145 8.79 5.84 -11.16
CA VAL A 145 9.17 6.83 -10.16
C VAL A 145 7.94 7.64 -9.76
N TYR A 146 7.62 7.63 -8.47
CA TYR A 146 6.58 8.47 -7.87
C TYR A 146 7.24 9.48 -6.94
N GLU A 147 7.09 10.76 -7.27
CA GLU A 147 7.63 11.88 -6.51
C GLU A 147 6.48 12.73 -5.97
N SER A 148 6.43 12.90 -4.65
CA SER A 148 5.43 13.73 -3.98
C SER A 148 3.98 13.35 -4.33
N CYS A 149 3.72 12.07 -4.60
CA CYS A 149 2.38 11.57 -4.93
C CYS A 149 1.57 11.23 -3.68
N THR A 150 0.25 11.43 -3.76
CA THR A 150 -0.68 11.01 -2.71
C THR A 150 -1.62 9.94 -3.21
N PHE A 151 -1.73 8.85 -2.46
CA PHE A 151 -2.60 7.72 -2.73
C PHE A 151 -3.63 7.59 -1.61
N TYR A 152 -4.86 7.94 -1.91
CA TYR A 152 -5.98 7.86 -0.97
C TYR A 152 -6.98 6.81 -1.44
N ASN A 153 -7.32 5.86 -0.56
CA ASN A 153 -8.32 4.83 -0.83
C ASN A 153 -8.06 4.04 -2.13
N ILE A 154 -6.79 3.72 -2.40
CA ILE A 154 -6.39 2.98 -3.60
C ILE A 154 -6.32 1.48 -3.34
N VAL A 155 -6.29 0.69 -4.42
CA VAL A 155 -6.04 -0.75 -4.37
C VAL A 155 -4.88 -1.09 -5.30
N TRP A 156 -3.79 -1.65 -4.75
CA TRP A 156 -2.73 -2.34 -5.48
C TRP A 156 -2.72 -3.80 -5.04
N LEU A 157 -2.74 -4.70 -6.01
CA LEU A 157 -2.72 -6.15 -5.79
C LEU A 157 -1.47 -6.72 -6.45
N LYS A 158 -0.74 -7.57 -5.72
CA LYS A 158 0.36 -8.38 -6.28
C LYS A 158 1.45 -7.56 -6.99
N THR A 159 1.68 -6.33 -6.55
CA THR A 159 2.64 -5.44 -7.19
C THR A 159 4.04 -5.66 -6.60
N ASP A 160 5.04 -5.80 -7.48
CA ASP A 160 6.45 -5.78 -7.08
C ASP A 160 6.93 -4.33 -6.95
N PHE A 161 7.16 -3.88 -5.73
CA PHE A 161 7.66 -2.55 -5.43
C PHE A 161 9.19 -2.46 -5.41
N LYS A 162 9.94 -3.57 -5.51
CA LYS A 162 11.40 -3.57 -5.34
C LYS A 162 12.11 -2.55 -6.22
N THR A 163 11.63 -2.37 -7.44
CA THR A 163 12.22 -1.45 -8.42
C THR A 163 11.52 -0.10 -8.51
N ILE A 164 10.36 0.05 -7.85
CA ILE A 164 9.59 1.29 -7.81
C ILE A 164 10.27 2.26 -6.85
N GLN A 165 10.31 3.54 -7.21
CA GLN A 165 10.79 4.60 -6.33
C GLN A 165 9.60 5.38 -5.78
N LEU A 166 9.48 5.44 -4.45
CA LEU A 166 8.41 6.12 -3.72
C LEU A 166 8.96 7.30 -2.92
N ASN A 167 9.30 8.38 -3.60
CA ASN A 167 9.91 9.55 -2.97
C ASN A 167 8.83 10.49 -2.45
N ASN A 168 8.89 10.83 -1.16
CA ASN A 168 7.96 11.77 -0.51
C ASN A 168 6.48 11.41 -0.73
N CYS A 169 6.18 10.12 -0.92
CA CYS A 169 4.83 9.66 -1.18
C CYS A 169 4.06 9.41 0.12
N SER A 170 2.73 9.49 0.02
CA SER A 170 1.83 9.19 1.13
C SER A 170 0.72 8.24 0.67
N PHE A 171 0.50 7.18 1.43
CA PHE A 171 -0.60 6.24 1.28
C PHE A 171 -1.51 6.35 2.50
N ILE A 172 -2.80 6.55 2.25
CA ILE A 172 -3.82 6.70 3.27
C ILE A 172 -5.00 5.83 2.85
N GLN A 173 -5.45 4.92 3.72
CA GLN A 173 -6.54 3.97 3.43
C GLN A 173 -6.27 3.10 2.19
N ALA A 174 -5.00 2.85 1.86
CA ALA A 174 -4.63 2.02 0.72
C ALA A 174 -4.75 0.51 1.05
N LEU A 175 -5.22 -0.28 0.10
CA LEU A 175 -5.12 -1.74 0.09
C LEU A 175 -3.91 -2.13 -0.75
N LEU A 176 -2.87 -2.66 -0.12
CA LEU A 176 -1.59 -3.06 -0.68
C LEU A 176 -1.42 -4.57 -0.45
N LEU A 177 -2.24 -5.37 -1.12
CA LEU A 177 -2.38 -6.80 -0.82
C LEU A 177 -1.39 -7.63 -1.65
N GLU A 178 -0.77 -8.63 -1.00
CA GLU A 178 0.18 -9.55 -1.65
C GLU A 178 1.33 -8.83 -2.38
N CYS A 179 1.73 -7.66 -1.90
CA CYS A 179 2.76 -6.83 -2.53
C CYS A 179 4.16 -7.18 -2.01
N ASP A 180 5.20 -6.80 -2.76
CA ASP A 180 6.58 -7.03 -2.36
C ASP A 180 7.35 -5.72 -2.23
N PHE A 181 7.60 -5.30 -0.98
CA PHE A 181 8.34 -4.09 -0.62
C PHE A 181 9.82 -4.37 -0.27
N SER A 182 10.34 -5.54 -0.64
CA SER A 182 11.69 -5.93 -0.25
C SER A 182 12.75 -4.95 -0.74
N GLY A 183 13.69 -4.60 0.14
CA GLY A 183 14.81 -3.69 -0.15
C GLY A 183 14.44 -2.21 -0.28
N GLN A 184 13.17 -1.83 -0.10
CA GLN A 184 12.74 -0.45 -0.24
C GLN A 184 13.24 0.44 0.91
N ASP A 185 13.62 1.69 0.59
CA ASP A 185 13.82 2.74 1.58
C ASP A 185 12.54 3.57 1.70
N LEU A 186 11.76 3.27 2.74
CA LEU A 186 10.50 3.93 3.05
C LEU A 186 10.60 4.71 4.38
N LYS A 187 11.79 5.20 4.72
CA LYS A 187 11.97 6.03 5.92
C LYS A 187 11.04 7.23 5.89
N LYS A 188 10.36 7.49 7.01
CA LYS A 188 9.41 8.61 7.16
C LYS A 188 8.22 8.58 6.20
N ILE A 189 7.97 7.47 5.50
CA ILE A 189 6.78 7.34 4.66
C ILE A 189 5.52 7.48 5.52
N THR A 190 4.43 7.93 4.90
CA THR A 190 3.09 7.84 5.50
C THR A 190 2.35 6.65 4.89
N LEU A 191 2.06 5.63 5.69
CA LEU A 191 1.18 4.50 5.35
C LEU A 191 0.11 4.39 6.45
N LYS A 192 -0.90 5.27 6.44
CA LYS A 192 -1.93 5.34 7.49
C LYS A 192 -3.18 4.58 7.11
N TYR A 193 -3.73 3.81 8.05
CA TYR A 193 -4.95 3.03 7.82
C TYR A 193 -4.82 2.08 6.62
N CYS A 194 -3.61 1.69 6.28
CA CYS A 194 -3.32 0.85 5.12
C CYS A 194 -3.50 -0.62 5.49
N THR A 195 -3.89 -1.44 4.52
CA THR A 195 -3.88 -2.90 4.64
C THR A 195 -2.79 -3.47 3.74
N CYS A 196 -1.74 -3.99 4.35
CA CYS A 196 -0.60 -4.61 3.68
C CYS A 196 -0.64 -6.15 3.77
N SER A 197 -1.78 -6.75 4.10
CA SER A 197 -1.89 -8.18 4.41
C SER A 197 -1.24 -9.07 3.36
N GLU A 198 -0.58 -10.14 3.83
CA GLU A 198 0.11 -11.14 2.99
C GLU A 198 1.25 -10.58 2.13
N SER A 199 1.77 -9.38 2.45
CA SER A 199 2.88 -8.76 1.74
C SER A 199 4.26 -9.14 2.32
N LEU A 200 5.30 -8.89 1.53
CA LEU A 200 6.70 -9.14 1.87
C LEU A 200 7.44 -7.83 2.16
N PHE A 201 8.15 -7.77 3.28
CA PHE A 201 9.06 -6.69 3.65
C PHE A 201 10.40 -7.30 4.09
N VAL A 202 11.25 -7.65 3.13
CA VAL A 202 12.60 -8.17 3.42
C VAL A 202 13.63 -7.05 3.26
N GLY A 203 14.32 -6.67 4.33
CA GLY A 203 15.33 -5.61 4.33
C GLY A 203 14.76 -4.19 4.19
N THR A 204 13.43 -4.03 4.25
CA THR A 204 12.76 -2.73 4.08
C THR A 204 13.10 -1.77 5.23
N GLN A 205 13.29 -0.49 4.92
CA GLN A 205 13.52 0.55 5.92
C GLN A 205 12.23 1.33 6.16
N LEU A 206 11.69 1.28 7.38
CA LEU A 206 10.46 1.96 7.81
C LEU A 206 10.71 2.85 9.04
N SER A 207 11.96 3.23 9.31
CA SER A 207 12.27 4.06 10.48
C SER A 207 11.63 5.44 10.37
N ALA A 208 11.08 5.90 11.50
CA ALA A 208 10.29 7.11 11.63
C ALA A 208 9.06 7.20 10.70
N ALA A 209 8.61 6.08 10.11
CA ALA A 209 7.40 6.04 9.29
C ALA A 209 6.13 6.29 10.15
N ASP A 210 5.10 6.83 9.53
CA ASP A 210 3.78 6.99 10.13
C ASP A 210 2.86 5.85 9.64
N LEU A 211 2.74 4.82 10.48
CA LEU A 211 2.07 3.55 10.21
C LEU A 211 0.81 3.38 11.07
N TYR A 212 0.24 4.50 11.54
CA TYR A 212 -0.90 4.52 12.47
C TYR A 212 -2.06 3.68 11.94
N SER A 213 -2.54 2.75 12.78
CA SER A 213 -3.68 1.88 12.51
C SER A 213 -3.56 1.07 11.21
N SER A 214 -2.34 0.76 10.77
CA SER A 214 -2.10 -0.05 9.57
C SER A 214 -2.00 -1.54 9.89
N ASN A 215 -2.40 -2.36 8.92
CA ASN A 215 -2.54 -3.79 9.05
C ASN A 215 -1.45 -4.54 8.27
N PHE A 216 -0.55 -5.18 8.99
CA PHE A 216 0.53 -6.06 8.54
C PHE A 216 0.25 -7.54 8.89
N SER A 217 -1.02 -7.91 9.05
CA SER A 217 -1.38 -9.29 9.37
C SER A 217 -0.93 -10.24 8.26
N LYS A 218 -0.44 -11.43 8.65
CA LYS A 218 0.10 -12.46 7.74
C LYS A 218 1.25 -11.99 6.83
N CYS A 219 1.89 -10.86 7.14
CA CYS A 219 3.07 -10.41 6.41
C CYS A 219 4.31 -11.24 6.78
N VAL A 220 5.27 -11.26 5.86
CA VAL A 220 6.64 -11.70 6.14
C VAL A 220 7.52 -10.47 6.28
N LEU A 221 7.99 -10.24 7.50
CA LEU A 221 8.81 -9.11 7.92
C LEU A 221 10.18 -9.67 8.32
N THR A 222 11.22 -9.42 7.54
CA THR A 222 12.58 -9.90 7.82
C THR A 222 13.58 -8.78 7.62
N ASP A 223 14.47 -8.55 8.59
CA ASP A 223 15.47 -7.48 8.54
C ASP A 223 14.86 -6.07 8.37
N VAL A 224 13.67 -5.84 8.94
CA VAL A 224 12.95 -4.56 8.82
C VAL A 224 13.31 -3.61 9.96
N ASP A 225 13.63 -2.37 9.60
CA ASP A 225 13.83 -1.28 10.58
C ASP A 225 12.53 -0.48 10.75
N PHE A 226 11.82 -0.68 11.85
CA PHE A 226 10.67 0.11 12.30
C PHE A 226 11.04 1.15 13.36
N SER A 227 12.32 1.41 13.63
CA SER A 227 12.73 2.25 14.76
C SER A 227 12.11 3.65 14.70
N GLN A 228 11.63 4.15 15.84
CA GLN A 228 10.97 5.46 15.98
C GLN A 228 9.69 5.65 15.12
N SER A 229 9.14 4.58 14.54
CA SER A 229 7.89 4.66 13.78
C SER A 229 6.67 4.85 14.69
N LYS A 230 5.56 5.33 14.09
CA LYS A 230 4.26 5.41 14.74
C LYS A 230 3.42 4.20 14.34
N LEU A 231 3.26 3.24 15.25
CA LEU A 231 2.57 1.97 15.04
C LEU A 231 1.38 1.79 16.00
N GLN A 232 0.82 2.89 16.53
CA GLN A 232 -0.32 2.80 17.42
C GLN A 232 -1.48 2.13 16.69
N GLN A 233 -2.14 1.18 17.36
CA GLN A 233 -3.24 0.38 16.79
C GLN A 233 -2.86 -0.46 15.56
N ALA A 234 -1.56 -0.64 15.27
CA ALA A 234 -1.14 -1.48 14.15
C ALA A 234 -1.46 -2.96 14.41
N LEU A 235 -1.75 -3.70 13.33
CA LEU A 235 -2.07 -5.12 13.40
C LEU A 235 -0.95 -5.95 12.77
N PHE A 236 -0.50 -6.98 13.47
CA PHE A 236 0.55 -7.93 13.08
C PHE A 236 0.06 -9.38 13.27
N ILE A 237 -1.25 -9.60 13.15
CA ILE A 237 -1.89 -10.89 13.46
C ILE A 237 -1.35 -11.97 12.52
N GLU A 238 -0.93 -13.12 13.06
CA GLU A 238 -0.38 -14.23 12.27
C GLU A 238 0.83 -13.84 11.38
N SER A 239 1.52 -12.73 11.68
CA SER A 239 2.68 -12.30 10.91
C SER A 239 3.96 -13.03 11.34
N LYS A 240 4.93 -13.11 10.42
CA LYS A 240 6.28 -13.63 10.68
C LYS A 240 7.26 -12.48 10.75
N ILE A 241 7.84 -12.26 11.93
CA ILE A 241 8.74 -11.15 12.24
C ILE A 241 10.08 -11.74 12.64
N ASN A 242 11.09 -11.61 11.80
CA ASN A 242 12.43 -12.10 12.06
C ASN A 242 13.46 -10.97 11.95
N ASN A 243 14.34 -10.87 12.93
CA ASN A 243 15.45 -9.91 12.93
C ASN A 243 15.02 -8.45 12.64
N CYS A 244 13.87 -8.03 13.19
CA CYS A 244 13.32 -6.69 13.00
C CYS A 244 13.66 -5.78 14.19
N VAL A 245 13.77 -4.48 13.92
CA VAL A 245 14.09 -3.45 14.94
C VAL A 245 12.89 -2.53 15.11
N PHE A 246 12.22 -2.58 16.26
CA PHE A 246 11.11 -1.69 16.62
C PHE A 246 11.53 -0.61 17.61
N ASP A 247 12.80 -0.50 17.96
CA ASP A 247 13.29 0.35 19.04
C ASP A 247 12.71 1.78 19.01
N LYS A 248 12.15 2.21 20.15
CA LYS A 248 11.49 3.51 20.35
C LYS A 248 10.28 3.77 19.44
N ALA A 249 9.77 2.77 18.72
CA ALA A 249 8.49 2.89 18.03
C ALA A 249 7.34 2.92 19.04
N ASP A 250 6.30 3.67 18.75
CA ASP A 250 5.08 3.68 19.56
C ASP A 250 4.12 2.61 19.06
N LEU A 251 3.93 1.57 19.87
CA LEU A 251 3.15 0.37 19.60
C LEU A 251 1.94 0.28 20.56
N SER A 252 1.54 1.37 21.20
CA SER A 252 0.37 1.37 22.07
C SER A 252 -0.87 0.87 21.33
N ASN A 253 -1.59 -0.07 21.94
CA ASN A 253 -2.76 -0.76 21.36
C ASN A 253 -2.48 -1.63 20.12
N ALA A 254 -1.22 -1.94 19.81
CA ALA A 254 -0.91 -2.85 18.69
C ALA A 254 -1.32 -4.30 18.99
N ASN A 255 -1.61 -5.06 17.95
CA ASN A 255 -2.06 -6.45 18.05
C ASN A 255 -1.10 -7.41 17.33
N PHE A 256 -0.45 -8.29 18.08
CA PHE A 256 0.45 -9.35 17.63
C PHE A 256 -0.13 -10.75 17.90
N GLN A 257 -1.46 -10.89 17.92
CA GLN A 257 -2.10 -12.19 18.14
C GLN A 257 -1.55 -13.23 17.17
N GLN A 258 -1.11 -14.37 17.70
CA GLN A 258 -0.58 -15.49 16.89
C GLN A 258 0.60 -15.12 15.99
N ALA A 259 1.28 -14.00 16.24
CA ALA A 259 2.50 -13.67 15.51
C ALA A 259 3.66 -14.58 15.92
N GLU A 260 4.59 -14.80 15.00
CA GLU A 260 5.86 -15.47 15.24
C GLU A 260 6.97 -14.42 15.20
N ILE A 261 7.58 -14.12 16.35
CA ILE A 261 8.63 -13.11 16.48
C ILE A 261 9.93 -13.80 16.89
N SER A 262 11.01 -13.55 16.16
CA SER A 262 12.33 -14.09 16.49
C SER A 262 13.42 -13.05 16.30
N GLN A 263 14.40 -13.06 17.21
CA GLN A 263 15.63 -12.25 17.12
C GLN A 263 15.38 -10.76 16.90
N SER A 264 14.26 -10.24 17.38
CA SER A 264 13.82 -8.86 17.13
C SER A 264 13.90 -8.00 18.40
N THR A 265 13.97 -6.68 18.24
CA THR A 265 14.11 -5.74 19.37
C THR A 265 12.95 -4.75 19.45
N PHE A 266 12.53 -4.43 20.67
CA PHE A 266 11.47 -3.48 21.02
C PHE A 266 11.97 -2.53 22.12
N VAL A 267 13.25 -2.14 22.08
CA VAL A 267 13.87 -1.45 23.21
C VAL A 267 13.23 -0.08 23.43
N SER A 268 12.80 0.18 24.67
CA SER A 268 12.18 1.44 25.08
C SER A 268 10.93 1.83 24.27
N CYS A 269 10.14 0.85 23.83
CA CYS A 269 8.88 1.11 23.13
C CYS A 269 7.71 1.33 24.12
N PRO A 270 6.87 2.35 23.90
CA PRO A 270 5.50 2.36 24.41
C PRO A 270 4.73 1.19 23.79
N MET A 271 4.29 0.25 24.62
CA MET A 271 3.58 -0.95 24.20
C MET A 271 2.36 -1.21 25.11
N SER A 272 1.81 -0.16 25.69
CA SER A 272 0.67 -0.26 26.61
C SER A 272 -0.55 -0.81 25.87
N GLN A 273 -1.33 -1.67 26.52
CA GLN A 273 -2.56 -2.24 25.97
C GLN A 273 -2.35 -3.06 24.68
N THR A 274 -1.15 -3.63 24.49
CA THR A 274 -0.91 -4.52 23.34
C THR A 274 -1.57 -5.87 23.53
N TRP A 275 -2.06 -6.43 22.42
CA TRP A 275 -2.67 -7.75 22.39
C TRP A 275 -1.71 -8.76 21.76
N MET A 276 -1.15 -9.65 22.58
CA MET A 276 -0.13 -10.62 22.21
C MET A 276 -0.58 -12.03 22.56
N LYS A 277 -1.88 -12.33 22.42
CA LYS A 277 -2.43 -13.64 22.72
C LYS A 277 -1.85 -14.70 21.77
N SER A 278 -1.40 -15.83 22.32
CA SER A 278 -0.82 -16.95 21.56
C SER A 278 0.40 -16.54 20.73
N LEU A 279 1.16 -15.54 21.18
CA LEU A 279 2.41 -15.12 20.55
C LEU A 279 3.47 -16.22 20.69
N THR A 280 4.26 -16.44 19.66
CA THR A 280 5.50 -17.22 19.76
C THR A 280 6.69 -16.27 19.63
N ALA A 281 7.51 -16.16 20.68
CA ALA A 281 8.65 -15.26 20.73
C ALA A 281 9.94 -16.00 21.10
N ASP A 282 10.97 -15.95 20.24
CA ASP A 282 12.30 -16.49 20.52
C ASP A 282 13.38 -15.40 20.45
N GLN A 283 14.14 -15.23 21.53
CA GLN A 283 15.25 -14.26 21.61
C GLN A 283 14.81 -12.82 21.31
N VAL A 284 13.64 -12.41 21.79
CA VAL A 284 13.10 -11.06 21.60
C VAL A 284 13.51 -10.14 22.75
N ASP A 285 13.97 -8.93 22.43
CA ASP A 285 14.36 -7.93 23.42
C ASP A 285 13.26 -6.89 23.68
N PHE A 286 12.60 -6.98 24.83
CA PHE A 286 11.61 -6.05 25.34
C PHE A 286 12.19 -5.10 26.41
N THR A 287 13.50 -4.87 26.44
CA THR A 287 14.15 -4.04 27.48
C THR A 287 13.55 -2.65 27.55
N GLY A 288 13.13 -2.24 28.76
CA GLY A 288 12.62 -0.88 29.01
C GLY A 288 11.27 -0.56 28.36
N THR A 289 10.54 -1.57 27.87
CA THR A 289 9.19 -1.39 27.31
C THR A 289 8.16 -1.04 28.38
N ASP A 290 7.12 -0.32 27.98
CA ASP A 290 5.89 -0.22 28.77
C ASP A 290 4.87 -1.23 28.25
N LEU A 291 4.66 -2.32 28.97
CA LEU A 291 3.70 -3.39 28.66
C LEU A 291 2.46 -3.32 29.57
N SER A 292 2.18 -2.15 30.15
CA SER A 292 1.03 -1.95 31.03
C SER A 292 -0.26 -2.33 30.32
N TYR A 293 -1.08 -3.15 30.97
CA TYR A 293 -2.37 -3.66 30.46
C TYR A 293 -2.28 -4.55 29.21
N SER A 294 -1.09 -4.97 28.81
CA SER A 294 -0.91 -5.87 27.67
C SER A 294 -1.33 -7.31 28.00
N ASN A 295 -1.62 -8.10 26.97
CA ASN A 295 -2.09 -9.47 27.13
C ASN A 295 -1.22 -10.48 26.38
N PHE A 296 -0.46 -11.29 27.10
CA PHE A 296 0.39 -12.37 26.58
C PHE A 296 -0.26 -13.75 26.73
N SER A 297 -1.57 -13.86 26.99
CA SER A 297 -2.19 -15.15 27.31
C SER A 297 -1.85 -16.24 26.28
N TYR A 298 -1.46 -17.43 26.74
CA TYR A 298 -1.08 -18.59 25.93
C TYR A 298 0.17 -18.40 25.05
N SER A 299 1.03 -17.42 25.36
CA SER A 299 2.25 -17.19 24.59
C SER A 299 3.40 -18.10 25.00
N ASP A 300 4.25 -18.46 24.03
CA ASP A 300 5.55 -19.08 24.25
C ASP A 300 6.65 -18.04 24.12
N LEU A 301 7.34 -17.79 25.23
CA LEU A 301 8.40 -16.81 25.37
C LEU A 301 9.70 -17.55 25.72
N ASN A 302 10.56 -17.73 24.73
CA ASN A 302 11.84 -18.40 24.88
C ASN A 302 12.98 -17.37 24.78
N LYS A 303 13.86 -17.33 25.78
CA LYS A 303 15.05 -16.45 25.83
C LYS A 303 14.74 -14.97 25.64
N CYS A 304 13.52 -14.54 25.97
CA CYS A 304 13.11 -13.15 25.84
C CYS A 304 13.69 -12.30 26.98
N ASN A 305 13.96 -11.02 26.70
CA ASN A 305 14.50 -10.08 27.66
C ASN A 305 13.47 -9.01 28.04
N PHE A 306 12.95 -9.07 29.25
CA PHE A 306 12.01 -8.11 29.81
C PHE A 306 12.67 -7.16 30.82
N SER A 307 14.00 -7.03 30.80
CA SER A 307 14.69 -6.22 31.81
C SER A 307 14.20 -4.77 31.81
N ARG A 308 13.92 -4.23 33.01
CA ARG A 308 13.43 -2.86 33.21
C ARG A 308 12.09 -2.53 32.52
N SER A 309 11.30 -3.53 32.11
CA SER A 309 9.97 -3.28 31.58
C SER A 309 8.96 -2.93 32.67
N THR A 310 7.92 -2.18 32.30
CA THR A 310 6.74 -1.92 33.15
C THR A 310 5.65 -2.92 32.80
N LEU A 311 5.09 -3.58 33.81
CA LEU A 311 4.16 -4.71 33.64
C LEU A 311 2.84 -4.52 34.41
N LEU A 312 2.38 -3.27 34.55
CA LEU A 312 1.20 -2.95 35.35
C LEU A 312 -0.03 -3.65 34.76
N ARG A 313 -0.62 -4.59 35.50
CA ARG A 313 -1.81 -5.35 35.09
C ARG A 313 -1.64 -6.08 33.75
N THR A 314 -0.42 -6.43 33.38
CA THR A 314 -0.15 -7.27 32.21
C THR A 314 -0.64 -8.70 32.47
N VAL A 315 -1.37 -9.26 31.52
CA VAL A 315 -1.92 -10.62 31.61
C VAL A 315 -0.90 -11.62 31.07
N ILE A 316 -0.55 -12.62 31.88
CA ILE A 316 0.37 -13.71 31.53
C ILE A 316 -0.26 -15.08 31.78
N HIS A 317 -1.55 -15.21 31.50
CA HIS A 317 -2.30 -16.45 31.69
C HIS A 317 -1.73 -17.56 30.77
N GLN A 318 -1.31 -18.69 31.34
CA GLN A 318 -0.76 -19.83 30.59
C GLN A 318 0.44 -19.47 29.68
N VAL A 319 1.26 -18.49 30.09
CA VAL A 319 2.51 -18.17 29.41
C VAL A 319 3.58 -19.21 29.72
N ILE A 320 4.36 -19.59 28.71
CA ILE A 320 5.61 -20.35 28.86
C ILE A 320 6.76 -19.34 28.80
N GLU A 321 7.56 -19.22 29.87
CA GLU A 321 8.64 -18.21 29.97
C GLU A 321 10.03 -18.85 30.15
N LYS A 322 10.48 -19.64 29.16
CA LYS A 322 11.76 -20.36 29.23
C LYS A 322 12.95 -19.42 29.04
N ASP A 323 13.95 -19.53 29.91
CA ASP A 323 15.23 -18.79 29.84
C ASP A 323 15.08 -17.26 29.73
N CYS A 324 13.95 -16.71 30.19
CA CYS A 324 13.64 -15.29 30.11
C CYS A 324 14.38 -14.46 31.18
N ARG A 325 14.77 -13.23 30.81
CA ARG A 325 15.44 -12.28 31.71
C ARG A 325 14.46 -11.23 32.21
N TRP A 326 14.44 -10.98 33.52
CA TRP A 326 13.48 -10.07 34.18
C TRP A 326 14.17 -9.01 35.06
N GLN A 327 15.46 -8.73 34.82
CA GLN A 327 16.24 -7.89 35.73
C GLN A 327 15.66 -6.47 35.81
N GLY A 328 15.20 -6.07 36.98
CA GLY A 328 14.62 -4.75 37.22
C GLY A 328 13.20 -4.57 36.67
N ALA A 329 12.52 -5.65 36.26
CA ALA A 329 11.09 -5.61 35.93
C ALA A 329 10.24 -5.85 37.20
N ASP A 330 9.18 -5.08 37.40
CA ASP A 330 8.25 -5.29 38.52
C ASP A 330 7.14 -6.28 38.12
N LYS A 331 7.22 -7.51 38.66
CA LYS A 331 6.23 -8.57 38.42
C LYS A 331 5.05 -8.53 39.41
N SER A 332 5.01 -7.62 40.39
CA SER A 332 4.05 -7.63 41.50
C SER A 332 2.59 -7.38 41.07
N GLN A 333 2.38 -6.71 39.93
CA GLN A 333 1.06 -6.35 39.40
C GLN A 333 0.63 -7.23 38.21
N LEU A 334 1.34 -8.32 37.94
CA LEU A 334 0.99 -9.26 36.87
C LEU A 334 -0.34 -9.97 37.18
N LEU A 335 -1.14 -10.15 36.15
CA LEU A 335 -2.33 -11.00 36.19
C LEU A 335 -1.94 -12.40 35.71
N THR A 336 -1.60 -13.26 36.66
CA THR A 336 -1.15 -14.64 36.41
C THR A 336 -2.31 -15.56 36.01
N THR A 337 -1.99 -16.82 35.71
CA THR A 337 -2.97 -17.86 35.36
C THR A 337 -4.13 -17.95 36.35
N ASP A 338 -5.31 -17.49 35.92
CA ASP A 338 -6.59 -17.72 36.60
C ASP A 338 -6.98 -19.21 36.57
N ALA A 339 -7.28 -19.76 37.76
CA ALA A 339 -7.58 -21.18 37.92
C ALA A 339 -8.95 -21.59 37.33
N ASN A 340 -9.94 -20.70 37.35
CA ASN A 340 -11.26 -20.96 36.78
C ASN A 340 -11.19 -20.93 35.25
N GLN A 341 -10.49 -19.95 34.69
CA GLN A 341 -10.23 -19.87 33.27
C GLN A 341 -9.47 -21.12 32.80
N LYS A 342 -8.40 -21.51 33.50
CA LYS A 342 -7.66 -22.73 33.20
C LYS A 342 -8.53 -23.98 33.22
N ALA A 343 -9.43 -24.11 34.19
CA ALA A 343 -10.36 -25.26 34.25
C ALA A 343 -11.35 -25.29 33.08
N ILE A 344 -11.68 -24.13 32.49
CA ILE A 344 -12.48 -24.02 31.25
C ILE A 344 -11.60 -24.44 30.06
N ASP A 345 -10.38 -23.94 29.97
CA ASP A 345 -9.43 -24.27 28.90
C ASP A 345 -9.14 -25.77 28.85
N ASP A 346 -8.90 -26.40 30.00
CA ASP A 346 -8.66 -27.84 30.12
C ASP A 346 -9.88 -28.68 29.68
N LYS A 347 -11.10 -28.13 29.82
CA LYS A 347 -12.32 -28.76 29.29
C LYS A 347 -12.41 -28.58 27.78
N LEU A 348 -12.15 -27.38 27.27
CA LEU A 348 -12.17 -27.07 25.83
C LEU A 348 -11.13 -27.89 25.06
N ALA A 349 -9.93 -28.05 25.61
CA ALA A 349 -8.86 -28.86 25.01
C ALA A 349 -9.26 -30.32 24.81
N LYS A 350 -10.08 -30.90 25.71
CA LYS A 350 -10.63 -32.28 25.54
C LYS A 350 -11.56 -32.41 24.33
N PHE A 351 -12.09 -31.30 23.83
CA PHE A 351 -12.91 -31.23 22.62
C PHE A 351 -12.12 -30.75 21.39
N GLY A 352 -10.78 -30.64 21.48
CA GLY A 352 -9.93 -30.18 20.38
C GLY A 352 -9.97 -28.67 20.13
N VAL A 353 -10.53 -27.89 21.06
CA VAL A 353 -10.55 -26.43 20.96
C VAL A 353 -9.31 -25.87 21.66
N THR A 354 -8.48 -25.14 20.91
CA THR A 354 -7.32 -24.43 21.47
C THR A 354 -7.79 -23.07 22.01
N PRO A 355 -7.49 -22.71 23.28
CA PRO A 355 -7.98 -21.50 23.95
C PRO A 355 -7.65 -20.16 23.31
#